data_AF-A0A949QC20-F1
#
_entry.id   AF-A0A949QC20-F1
#
_cell.length_a   1.000
_cell.length_b   1.000
_cell.length_c   1.000
_cell.angle_alpha   90.00
_cell.angle_beta   90.00
_cell.angle_gamma   90.00
#
_symmetry.space_group_name_H-M   'P 1'
#
loop_
_entity.id
_entity.type
_entity.pdbx_description
1 polymer ?
#
loop_
_entity_poly.entity_id
_entity_poly.type
_entity_poly.pdbx_seq_one_letter_code
_entity_poly.pdbx_strand_id
1 'polypeptide(L)' 'QKLYTAMRHRRIVDEGAPPIQVTFSAGAHLALVGETLDASLKRADDALYQAKRQGRNCLVWSQACRSEPTESALRRVN' A
#
# COMPACT_ATOMS: atom_id res chain seq x y z
N GLN A 1 -4.84 0.60 10.58
CA GLN A 1 -6.03 1.22 9.95
C GLN A 1 -6.14 2.74 10.24
N LYS A 2 -5.05 3.49 10.44
CA LYS A 2 -5.08 4.93 10.82
C LYS A 2 -4.95 5.90 9.62
N LEU A 3 -4.38 5.46 8.50
CA LEU A 3 -4.06 6.33 7.36
C LEU A 3 -5.30 6.83 6.60
N TYR A 4 -6.32 5.98 6.44
CA TYR A 4 -7.51 6.30 5.65
C TYR A 4 -8.42 7.34 6.34
N THR A 5 -8.45 7.34 7.68
CA THR A 5 -9.24 8.28 8.48
C THR A 5 -8.66 9.69 8.46
N ALA A 6 -7.33 9.83 8.41
CA ALA A 6 -6.68 11.14 8.44
C ALA A 6 -6.85 11.94 7.13
N MET A 7 -6.98 11.27 5.99
CA MET A 7 -7.07 11.93 4.68
C MET A 7 -8.50 12.11 4.16
N ARG A 8 -9.50 11.46 4.76
CA ARG A 8 -10.89 11.45 4.27
C ARG A 8 -11.62 12.80 4.33
N HIS A 9 -11.13 13.80 5.05
CA HIS A 9 -11.91 15.03 5.30
C HIS A 9 -11.14 16.35 5.30
N ARG A 10 -9.92 16.39 4.73
CA ARG A 10 -9.18 17.66 4.72
C ARG A 10 -9.59 18.49 3.50
N ARG A 11 -10.56 19.38 3.71
CA ARG A 11 -10.92 20.42 2.73
C ARG A 11 -9.68 21.27 2.48
N ILE A 12 -9.20 21.30 1.25
CA ILE A 12 -8.21 22.30 0.84
C ILE A 12 -9.02 23.57 0.63
N VAL A 13 -8.89 24.50 1.57
CA VAL A 13 -9.51 25.83 1.50
C VAL A 13 -8.42 26.77 1.01
N ASP A 14 -8.65 27.36 -0.16
CA ASP A 14 -7.87 28.47 -0.67
C ASP A 14 -8.65 29.76 -0.39
N GLU A 15 -7.99 30.78 0.17
CA GLU A 15 -8.66 32.03 0.56
C GLU A 15 -9.12 32.77 -0.70
N GLY A 16 -10.43 32.73 -0.97
CA GLY A 16 -11.06 33.36 -2.12
C GLY A 16 -11.60 32.42 -3.19
N ALA A 17 -11.41 31.10 -3.04
CA ALA A 17 -11.94 30.10 -3.97
C ALA A 17 -13.01 29.19 -3.32
N PRO A 18 -14.00 28.71 -4.09
CA PRO A 18 -14.95 27.74 -3.59
C PRO A 18 -14.26 26.43 -3.19
N PRO A 19 -14.80 25.68 -2.20
CA PRO A 19 -14.18 24.45 -1.70
C PRO A 19 -14.02 23.41 -2.80
N ILE A 20 -12.80 22.93 -3.02
CA ILE A 20 -12.50 21.85 -3.96
C ILE A 20 -12.61 20.47 -3.29
N GLN A 21 -13.28 19.53 -3.96
CA GLN A 21 -13.31 18.15 -3.53
C GLN A 21 -12.03 17.44 -3.99
N VAL A 22 -11.25 16.95 -3.03
CA VAL A 22 -10.01 16.22 -3.29
C VAL A 22 -10.20 14.76 -2.94
N THR A 23 -9.72 13.88 -3.80
CA THR A 23 -9.64 12.44 -3.56
C THR A 23 -8.18 12.01 -3.54
N PHE A 24 -7.88 10.87 -2.92
CA PHE A 24 -6.53 10.31 -2.92
C PHE A 24 -6.57 8.81 -3.26
N SER A 25 -5.48 8.32 -3.84
CA SER A 25 -5.22 6.89 -4.01
C SER A 25 -4.08 6.48 -3.10
N ALA A 26 -4.09 5.23 -2.66
CA ALA A 26 -3.05 4.67 -1.81
C ALA A 26 -2.62 3.28 -2.30
N GLY A 27 -1.33 2.98 -2.13
CA GLY A 27 -0.76 1.65 -2.27
C GLY A 27 -0.22 1.19 -0.92
N ALA A 28 -0.44 -0.08 -0.58
CA ALA A 28 0.02 -0.65 0.67
C ALA A 28 0.70 -2.01 0.46
N HIS A 29 1.77 -2.23 1.21
CA HIS A 29 2.50 -3.50 1.27
C HIS A 29 2.74 -3.89 2.73
N LEU A 30 2.53 -5.16 3.05
CA LEU A 30 2.89 -5.72 4.33
C LEU A 30 4.28 -6.34 4.19
N ALA A 31 5.28 -5.73 4.83
CA ALA A 31 6.66 -6.18 4.78
C ALA A 31 6.78 -7.65 5.21
N LEU A 32 7.55 -8.42 4.44
CA LEU A 32 7.88 -9.81 4.72
C LEU A 32 9.10 -9.93 5.62
N VAL A 33 9.22 -11.08 6.29
CA VAL A 33 10.41 -11.39 7.12
C VAL A 33 11.65 -11.44 6.22
N GLY A 34 12.68 -10.66 6.56
CA GLY A 34 13.92 -10.57 5.79
C GLY A 34 13.83 -9.64 4.57
N GLU A 35 12.69 -8.99 4.34
CA GLU A 35 12.55 -7.99 3.29
C GLU A 35 13.17 -6.66 3.72
N THR A 36 13.87 -6.01 2.79
CA THR A 36 14.42 -4.68 3.03
C THR A 36 13.31 -3.64 3.01
N LEU A 37 13.55 -2.52 3.69
CA LEU A 37 12.64 -1.37 3.67
C LEU A 37 12.42 -0.86 2.24
N ASP A 38 13.48 -0.76 1.44
CA ASP A 38 13.39 -0.27 0.06
C ASP A 38 12.52 -1.18 -0.82
N ALA A 39 12.66 -2.51 -0.67
CA ALA A 39 11.82 -3.45 -1.39
C ALA A 39 10.34 -3.33 -0.95
N SER A 40 10.11 -3.16 0.35
CA SER A 40 8.77 -2.99 0.93
C SER A 40 8.11 -1.70 0.43
N LEU A 41 8.86 -0.59 0.41
CA LEU A 41 8.40 0.70 -0.09
C LEU A 41 8.15 0.65 -1.59
N LYS A 42 9.03 0.00 -2.36
CA LYS A 42 8.82 -0.16 -3.80
C LYS A 42 7.54 -0.94 -4.10
N ARG A 43 7.24 -2.01 -3.37
CA ARG A 43 5.98 -2.76 -3.54
C ARG A 43 4.75 -1.93 -3.18
N ALA A 44 4.84 -1.11 -2.15
CA ALA A 44 3.77 -0.17 -1.80
C ALA A 44 3.56 0.89 -2.89
N ASP A 45 4.64 1.43 -3.48
CA ASP A 45 4.57 2.40 -4.57
C ASP A 45 4.02 1.78 -5.87
N ASP A 46 4.45 0.56 -6.21
CA ASP A 46 3.91 -0.19 -7.35
C ASP A 46 2.39 -0.39 -7.19
N ALA A 47 1.92 -0.72 -5.98
CA ALA A 47 0.49 -0.80 -5.65
C ALA A 47 -0.22 0.57 -5.78
N LEU A 48 0.41 1.67 -5.39
CA LEU A 48 -0.14 3.02 -5.55
C LEU A 48 -0.29 3.36 -7.04
N TYR A 49 0.70 2.98 -7.86
CA TYR A 49 0.63 3.15 -9.30
C TYR A 49 -0.53 2.35 -9.92
N GLN A 50 -0.77 1.13 -9.45
CA GLN A 50 -1.94 0.35 -9.85
C GLN A 50 -3.25 1.05 -9.46
N ALA A 51 -3.35 1.58 -8.24
CA ALA A 51 -4.52 2.34 -7.80
C ALA A 51 -4.79 3.55 -8.72
N LYS A 52 -3.74 4.28 -9.13
CA LYS A 52 -3.86 5.38 -10.09
C LYS A 52 -4.36 4.91 -11.46
N ARG A 53 -3.91 3.74 -11.93
CA ARG A 53 -4.33 3.14 -13.21
C ARG A 53 -5.75 2.58 -13.19
N GLN A 54 -6.25 2.11 -12.05
CA GLN A 54 -7.60 1.56 -11.89
C GLN A 54 -8.72 2.62 -11.85
N GLY A 55 -8.39 3.91 -12.00
CA GLY A 55 -9.38 4.99 -11.98
C GLY A 55 -9.24 5.97 -10.82
N ARG A 56 -8.19 5.83 -9.98
CA ARG A 56 -7.92 6.67 -8.80
C ARG A 56 -9.01 6.53 -7.71
N ASN A 57 -8.88 7.30 -6.63
CA ASN A 57 -9.78 7.29 -5.46
C ASN A 57 -9.99 5.88 -4.87
N CYS A 58 -8.94 5.07 -4.88
CA CYS A 58 -8.98 3.69 -4.45
C CYS A 58 -7.68 3.28 -3.75
N LEU A 59 -7.74 2.17 -3.03
CA LEU A 59 -6.62 1.60 -2.31
C LEU A 59 -6.31 0.22 -2.89
N VAL A 60 -5.06 -0.01 -3.26
CA VAL A 60 -4.57 -1.30 -3.76
C VAL A 60 -3.53 -1.85 -2.80
N TRP A 61 -3.64 -3.15 -2.51
CA TRP A 61 -2.64 -3.87 -1.73
C TRP A 61 -1.79 -4.71 -2.68
N SER A 62 -0.47 -4.63 -2.55
CA SER A 62 0.39 -5.61 -3.19
C SER A 62 0.15 -6.97 -2.53
N GLN A 63 -0.08 -8.01 -3.33
CA GLN A 63 -0.13 -9.37 -2.81
C GLN A 63 1.27 -9.75 -2.31
N ALA A 64 1.41 -9.89 -1.01
CA ALA A 64 2.52 -10.65 -0.46
C ALA A 64 2.32 -12.10 -0.91
N CYS A 65 3.13 -12.57 -1.86
CA CYS A 65 3.23 -14.00 -2.11
C CYS A 65 3.64 -14.61 -0.77
N ARG A 66 2.69 -15.26 -0.10
CA ARG A 66 2.91 -15.99 1.14
C ARG A 66 4.03 -16.98 0.80
N SER A 67 5.25 -16.73 1.26
CA SER A 67 6.30 -17.74 1.15
C SER A 67 5.76 -18.93 1.93
N GLU A 68 5.49 -20.03 1.22
CA GLU A 68 5.22 -21.31 1.86
C GLU A 68 6.33 -21.55 2.90
N PRO A 69 6.00 -22.00 4.12
CA PRO A 69 7.03 -22.39 5.06
C PRO A 69 7.86 -23.46 4.37
N THR A 70 9.11 -23.14 4.06
CA THR A 70 10.01 -24.00 3.32
C THR A 70 10.11 -25.34 4.03
N GLU A 71 9.39 -26.34 3.53
CA GLU A 71 9.42 -27.76 3.93
C GLU A 71 10.78 -28.42 3.60
N SER A 72 11.84 -27.63 3.45
CA SER A 72 13.21 -28.08 3.20
C SER A 72 14.03 -28.20 4.50
N ALA A 73 13.44 -27.83 5.65
CA ALA A 73 14.06 -28.05 6.97
C ALA A 73 13.77 -29.46 7.55
N LEU A 74 12.81 -30.22 7.01
CA LEU A 74 12.42 -31.55 7.54
C LEU A 74 13.16 -32.74 6.89
N ARG A 75 14.07 -32.52 5.93
CA ARG A 75 14.78 -33.60 5.21
C ARG A 75 16.23 -33.84 5.64
N ARG A 76 16.65 -33.39 6.84
CA ARG A 76 18.01 -33.60 7.37
C ARG A 76 18.09 -34.37 8.70
N VAL A 77 17.08 -35.16 9.03
CA VAL A 77 17.17 -36.18 10.08
C VAL A 77 16.56 -37.47 9.54
N ASN A 78 17.36 -38.25 8.82
CA ASN A 78 17.23 -39.69 8.61
C ASN A 78 18.64 -40.24 8.44
#